data_AF-A0AA44IIJ5-F1
#
_entry.id   AF-A0AA44IIJ5-F1
#
_cell.length_a   1.000
_cell.length_b   1.000
_cell.length_c   1.000
_cell.angle_alpha   90.00
_cell.angle_beta   90.00
_cell.angle_gamma   90.00
#
_symmetry.space_group_name_H-M   'P 1'
#
loop_
_entity.id
_entity.type
_entity.pdbx_description
1 polymer ?
#
loop_
_entity_poly.entity_id
_entity_poly.type
_entity_poly.pdbx_seq_one_letter_code
_entity_poly.pdbx_strand_id
1 'polypeptide(L)'
;MKIIDAYITLALECSDLENLTFLENGESRLIEKIPAIDGSYPSIAVINFSRRHTAHLTNSKLNQQVLFVEGTYQVLKNKSGTPFLNIKAVKTVLKNKKQVVDITNIRHKIYNDFEENDLTSLKEKYLHSCAEEEIKNLKEVIEKRDLLKLQYQLKFQETQKLKHEKKILMLKQNVGQTPLSNGS
;
A
#
# COMPACT_ATOMS: atom_id res chain seq x y z
N MET A 1 26.49 -17.34 -24.80
CA MET A 1 25.54 -16.24 -25.08
C MET A 1 24.70 -16.04 -23.83
N LYS A 2 24.98 -15.01 -23.03
CA LYS A 2 24.21 -14.74 -21.79
C LYS A 2 22.83 -14.22 -22.20
N ILE A 3 21.77 -14.90 -21.74
CA ILE A 3 20.41 -14.39 -21.82
C ILE A 3 20.38 -13.14 -20.93
N ILE A 4 20.27 -11.97 -21.53
CA ILE A 4 19.94 -10.75 -20.80
C ILE A 4 18.43 -10.85 -20.62
N ASP A 5 17.98 -11.19 -19.41
CA ASP A 5 16.56 -11.21 -19.10
C ASP A 5 15.98 -9.81 -19.33
N ALA A 6 15.25 -9.66 -20.43
CA ALA A 6 14.65 -8.40 -20.85
C ALA A 6 13.29 -8.17 -20.16
N TYR A 7 13.07 -8.78 -18.99
CA TYR A 7 11.81 -8.70 -18.25
C TYR A 7 11.94 -7.75 -17.07
N ILE A 8 10.90 -6.96 -16.84
CA ILE A 8 10.82 -6.02 -15.73
C ILE A 8 9.45 -6.10 -15.08
N THR A 9 9.45 -5.99 -13.75
CA THR A 9 8.23 -5.83 -12.95
C THR A 9 8.29 -4.46 -12.30
N LEU A 10 7.22 -3.68 -12.49
CA LEU A 10 7.08 -2.34 -11.94
C LEU A 10 5.82 -2.26 -11.08
N ALA A 11 5.88 -1.41 -10.05
CA ALA A 11 4.72 -0.94 -9.32
C ALA A 11 4.61 0.56 -9.53
N LEU A 12 3.46 1.01 -10.02
CA LEU A 12 3.15 2.40 -10.35
C LEU A 12 1.99 2.85 -9.47
N GLU A 13 2.06 4.06 -8.92
CA GLU A 13 0.90 4.63 -8.28
C GLU A 13 -0.13 4.98 -9.34
N CYS A 14 -1.39 4.62 -9.11
CA CYS A 14 -2.43 4.91 -10.10
C CYS A 14 -2.76 6.40 -10.22
N SER A 15 -2.28 7.26 -9.30
CA SER A 15 -2.26 8.72 -9.48
C SER A 15 -1.43 9.13 -10.69
N ASP A 16 -0.38 8.37 -11.02
CA ASP A 16 0.52 8.69 -12.12
C ASP A 16 -0.14 8.43 -13.48
N LEU A 17 -1.22 7.62 -13.50
CA LEU A 17 -2.04 7.35 -14.69
C LEU A 17 -2.85 8.56 -15.17
N GLU A 18 -2.94 9.64 -14.39
CA GLU A 18 -3.51 10.91 -14.87
C GLU A 18 -2.72 11.46 -16.07
N ASN A 19 -1.44 11.10 -16.20
CA ASN A 19 -0.56 11.49 -17.32
C ASN A 19 -0.56 10.48 -18.48
N LEU A 20 -1.51 9.55 -18.50
CA LEU A 20 -1.59 8.52 -19.54
C LEU A 20 -2.00 9.15 -20.89
N THR A 21 -1.11 9.08 -21.88
CA THR A 21 -1.37 9.56 -23.24
C THR A 21 -2.06 8.47 -24.06
N PHE A 22 -3.20 8.76 -24.67
CA PHE A 22 -3.87 7.85 -25.61
C PHE A 22 -3.35 8.08 -27.03
N LEU A 23 -3.02 6.98 -27.71
CA LEU A 23 -2.56 7.00 -29.09
C LEU A 23 -3.75 6.78 -30.04
N GLU A 24 -3.63 7.26 -31.28
CA GLU A 24 -4.68 7.13 -32.31
C GLU A 24 -5.04 5.66 -32.59
N ASN A 25 -4.09 4.75 -32.39
CA ASN A 25 -4.31 3.33 -32.54
C ASN A 25 -5.01 2.69 -31.32
N GLY A 26 -5.50 3.44 -30.34
CA GLY A 26 -6.19 2.93 -29.14
C GLY A 26 -5.29 2.31 -28.08
N GLU A 27 -3.97 2.33 -28.27
CA GLU A 27 -2.99 2.02 -27.22
C GLU A 27 -2.78 3.24 -26.32
N SER A 28 -2.07 3.05 -25.21
CA SER A 28 -1.71 4.17 -24.34
C SER A 28 -0.26 4.12 -23.90
N ARG A 29 0.26 5.28 -23.53
CA ARG A 29 1.65 5.48 -23.12
C ARG A 29 1.70 6.31 -21.86
N LEU A 30 2.44 5.81 -20.87
CA LEU A 30 2.86 6.57 -19.69
C LEU A 30 4.33 6.92 -19.85
N ILE A 31 4.69 8.16 -19.56
CA ILE A 31 6.08 8.63 -19.58
C ILE A 31 6.42 9.10 -18.18
N GLU A 32 7.21 8.29 -17.48
CA GLU A 32 7.74 8.61 -16.17
C GLU A 32 9.08 9.31 -16.33
N LYS A 33 9.16 10.55 -15.87
CA LYS A 33 10.42 11.29 -15.79
C LYS A 33 10.86 11.29 -14.34
N ILE A 34 12.02 10.71 -14.05
CA ILE A 34 12.57 10.70 -12.70
C ILE A 34 13.46 11.93 -12.57
N PRO A 35 13.08 12.94 -11.77
CA PRO A 35 13.89 14.13 -11.59
C PRO A 35 15.14 13.80 -10.77
N ALA A 36 16.27 14.39 -11.15
CA ALA A 36 17.46 14.50 -10.33
C ALA A 36 17.34 15.66 -9.35
N ILE A 37 18.23 15.67 -8.36
CA ILE A 37 18.33 16.70 -7.32
C ILE A 37 18.56 18.10 -7.92
N ASP A 38 19.17 18.19 -9.10
CA ASP A 38 19.46 19.44 -9.82
C ASP A 38 18.33 19.91 -10.75
N GLY A 39 17.18 19.24 -10.75
CA GLY A 39 16.04 19.55 -11.62
C GLY A 39 16.20 19.05 -13.05
N SER A 40 17.29 18.35 -13.38
CA SER A 40 17.40 17.59 -14.63
C SER A 40 16.57 16.31 -14.55
N TYR A 41 16.27 15.67 -15.69
CA TYR A 41 15.57 14.38 -15.75
C TYR A 41 16.53 13.34 -16.32
N PRO A 42 17.43 12.75 -15.51
CA PRO A 42 18.45 11.81 -15.99
C PRO A 42 17.85 10.51 -16.54
N SER A 43 16.63 10.17 -16.12
CA SER A 43 16.00 8.89 -16.43
C SER A 43 14.57 9.09 -16.92
N ILE A 44 14.29 8.55 -18.09
CA ILE A 44 12.95 8.51 -18.69
C ILE A 44 12.57 7.04 -18.87
N ALA A 45 11.42 6.66 -18.31
CA ALA A 45 10.79 5.38 -18.59
C ALA A 45 9.52 5.60 -19.42
N VAL A 46 9.44 4.92 -20.56
CA VAL A 46 8.28 4.94 -21.46
C VAL A 46 7.59 3.60 -21.34
N ILE A 47 6.36 3.60 -20.83
CA ILE A 47 5.57 2.38 -20.61
C ILE A 47 4.42 2.38 -21.61
N ASN A 48 4.44 1.41 -22.53
CA ASN A 48 3.41 1.25 -23.54
C ASN A 48 2.43 0.14 -23.13
N PHE A 49 1.15 0.47 -23.18
CA PHE A 49 0.04 -0.40 -22.89
C PHE A 49 -0.71 -0.74 -24.17
N SER A 50 -0.98 -2.02 -24.39
CA SER A 50 -1.83 -2.48 -25.48
C SER A 50 -3.27 -1.97 -25.31
N ARG A 51 -4.05 -1.94 -26.40
CA ARG A 51 -5.50 -1.59 -26.38
C ARG A 51 -6.27 -2.26 -25.24
N ARG A 52 -6.00 -3.55 -25.01
CA ARG A 52 -6.65 -4.32 -23.94
C ARG A 52 -6.33 -3.74 -22.57
N HIS A 53 -5.05 -3.46 -22.31
CA HIS A 53 -4.62 -2.87 -21.03
C HIS A 53 -5.16 -1.44 -20.88
N THR A 54 -5.13 -0.65 -21.94
CA THR A 54 -5.67 0.73 -21.96
C THR A 54 -7.12 0.79 -21.51
N ALA A 55 -7.98 -0.10 -22.00
CA ALA A 55 -9.39 -0.17 -21.57
C ALA A 55 -9.58 -0.51 -20.08
N HIS A 56 -8.64 -1.24 -19.47
CA HIS A 56 -8.67 -1.55 -18.04
C HIS A 56 -8.16 -0.40 -17.16
N LEU A 57 -7.35 0.51 -17.73
CA LEU A 57 -6.72 1.63 -17.04
C LEU A 57 -7.56 2.92 -17.05
N THR A 58 -8.74 2.91 -17.66
CA THR A 58 -9.64 4.08 -17.74
C THR A 58 -10.78 4.04 -16.74
N ASN A 59 -10.67 3.24 -15.67
CA ASN A 59 -11.71 3.07 -14.65
C ASN A 59 -11.62 4.15 -13.55
N SER A 60 -12.76 4.67 -13.07
CA SER A 60 -12.82 5.80 -12.13
C SER A 60 -12.43 5.50 -10.67
N LYS A 61 -12.12 4.24 -10.32
CA LYS A 61 -11.77 3.84 -8.93
C LYS A 61 -10.26 3.66 -8.68
N LEU A 62 -9.41 4.20 -9.56
CA LEU A 62 -7.97 3.95 -9.57
C LEU A 62 -7.19 4.62 -8.43
N ASN A 63 -7.68 5.71 -7.82
CA ASN A 63 -6.91 6.50 -6.84
C ASN A 63 -6.53 5.73 -5.56
N GLN A 64 -7.23 4.62 -5.25
CA GLN A 64 -6.92 3.75 -4.11
C GLN A 64 -6.14 2.49 -4.51
N GLN A 65 -5.63 2.44 -5.75
CA GLN A 65 -4.97 1.27 -6.31
C GLN A 65 -3.51 1.54 -6.66
N VAL A 66 -2.73 0.46 -6.73
CA VAL A 66 -1.39 0.39 -7.29
C VAL A 66 -1.47 -0.51 -8.51
N LEU A 67 -0.84 -0.07 -9.60
CA LEU A 67 -0.75 -0.82 -10.84
C LEU A 67 0.58 -1.58 -10.87
N PHE A 68 0.49 -2.89 -10.90
CA PHE A 68 1.64 -3.75 -11.18
C PHE A 68 1.72 -4.02 -12.67
N VAL A 69 2.88 -3.76 -13.26
CA VAL A 69 3.17 -3.96 -14.68
C VAL A 69 4.30 -4.98 -14.80
N GLU A 70 4.01 -6.11 -15.43
CA GLU A 70 5.04 -7.02 -15.93
C GLU A 70 5.23 -6.69 -17.41
N GLY A 71 6.48 -6.47 -17.83
CA GLY A 71 6.76 -6.05 -19.19
C GLY A 71 8.11 -6.54 -19.68
N THR A 72 8.30 -6.44 -20.99
CA THR A 72 9.62 -6.57 -21.61
C THR A 72 10.21 -5.18 -21.81
N TYR A 73 11.47 -4.99 -21.48
CA TYR A 73 12.15 -3.70 -21.61
C TYR A 73 13.26 -3.72 -22.67
N GLN A 74 13.51 -2.55 -23.25
CA GLN A 74 14.64 -2.28 -24.13
C GLN A 74 15.21 -0.91 -23.77
N VAL A 75 16.53 -0.77 -23.81
CA VAL A 75 17.18 0.54 -23.68
C VAL A 75 17.36 1.13 -25.07
N LEU A 76 16.77 2.30 -25.30
CA LEU A 76 16.80 3.02 -26.58
C LEU A 76 17.43 4.41 -26.38
N LYS A 77 17.71 5.13 -27.47
CA LYS A 77 18.17 6.52 -27.43
C LYS A 77 17.19 7.43 -28.18
N ASN A 78 16.93 8.61 -27.64
CA ASN A 78 16.12 9.62 -28.33
C ASN A 78 16.94 10.31 -29.45
N LYS A 79 16.31 11.23 -30.19
CA LYS A 79 16.98 11.99 -31.28
C LYS A 79 18.19 12.80 -30.81
N SER A 80 18.22 13.19 -29.55
CA SER A 80 19.32 13.92 -28.91
C SER A 80 20.39 12.99 -28.31
N GLY A 81 20.27 11.67 -28.50
CA GLY A 81 21.21 10.68 -27.97
C GLY A 81 20.99 10.28 -26.51
N THR A 82 20.01 10.85 -25.81
CA THR A 82 19.70 10.52 -24.41
C THR A 82 19.11 9.11 -24.32
N PRO A 83 19.69 8.21 -23.49
CA PRO A 83 19.14 6.89 -23.28
C PRO A 83 17.82 6.95 -22.51
N PHE A 84 16.89 6.06 -22.85
CA PHE A 84 15.63 5.88 -22.13
C PHE A 84 15.21 4.42 -22.12
N LEU A 85 14.42 4.05 -21.11
CA LEU A 85 13.89 2.70 -20.96
C LEU A 85 12.54 2.61 -21.67
N ASN A 86 12.42 1.75 -22.67
CA ASN A 86 11.17 1.47 -23.38
C ASN A 86 10.60 0.14 -22.91
N ILE A 87 9.43 0.19 -22.28
CA ILE A 87 8.77 -0.95 -21.65
C ILE A 87 7.48 -1.25 -22.41
N LYS A 88 7.31 -2.51 -22.81
CA LYS A 88 6.06 -3.02 -23.34
C LYS A 88 5.36 -3.83 -22.26
N ALA A 89 4.21 -3.33 -21.79
CA ALA A 89 3.42 -4.03 -20.78
C ALA A 89 2.86 -5.33 -21.36
N VAL A 90 3.27 -6.46 -20.79
CA VAL A 90 2.79 -7.80 -21.14
C VAL A 90 1.61 -8.17 -20.26
N LYS A 91 1.65 -7.80 -18.99
CA LYS A 91 0.57 -8.05 -18.02
C LYS A 91 0.43 -6.89 -17.05
N THR A 92 -0.81 -6.61 -16.67
CA THR A 92 -1.16 -5.55 -15.73
C THR A 92 -2.09 -6.09 -14.65
N VAL A 93 -1.85 -5.71 -13.40
CA VAL A 93 -2.67 -6.11 -12.25
C VAL A 93 -2.89 -4.92 -11.34
N LEU A 94 -4.15 -4.61 -11.03
CA LEU A 94 -4.52 -3.58 -10.07
C LEU A 94 -4.71 -4.22 -8.69
N LYS A 95 -4.09 -3.62 -7.66
CA LYS A 95 -4.26 -4.02 -6.26
C LYS A 95 -4.63 -2.81 -5.42
N ASN A 96 -5.45 -3.01 -4.39
CA ASN A 96 -5.76 -1.93 -3.46
C ASN A 96 -4.50 -1.56 -2.65
N LYS A 97 -4.22 -0.27 -2.47
CA LYS A 97 -3.07 0.24 -1.70
C LYS A 97 -2.96 -0.42 -0.31
N LYS A 98 -4.10 -0.69 0.36
CA LYS A 98 -4.14 -1.35 1.68
C LYS A 98 -3.60 -2.79 1.70
N GLN A 99 -3.52 -3.45 0.55
CA GLN A 99 -3.03 -4.82 0.40
C GLN A 99 -1.59 -4.86 -0.14
N VAL A 100 -1.01 -3.70 -0.44
CA VAL A 100 0.37 -3.59 -0.94
C VAL A 100 1.26 -3.25 0.24
N VAL A 101 2.33 -4.03 0.41
CA VAL A 101 3.35 -3.73 1.41
C VAL A 101 4.13 -2.51 0.92
N ASP A 102 4.23 -1.48 1.74
CA ASP A 102 5.11 -0.34 1.46
C ASP A 102 6.57 -0.78 1.59
N ILE A 103 7.21 -0.95 0.43
CA ILE A 103 8.60 -1.38 0.34
C ILE A 103 9.57 -0.19 0.20
N THR A 104 9.12 1.04 0.39
CA THR A 104 9.98 2.23 0.18
C THR A 104 11.21 2.20 1.10
N ASN A 105 11.01 1.85 2.37
CA ASN A 105 12.10 1.68 3.33
C ASN A 105 13.04 0.53 2.95
N ILE A 106 12.48 -0.58 2.45
CA ILE A 106 13.25 -1.73 1.98
C ILE A 106 14.09 -1.34 0.76
N ARG A 107 13.50 -0.60 -0.18
CA ARG A 107 14.18 -0.11 -1.38
C ARG A 107 15.33 0.81 -1.04
N HIS A 108 15.14 1.77 -0.12
CA HIS A 108 16.24 2.64 0.33
C HIS A 108 17.39 1.86 0.98
N LYS A 109 17.07 0.88 1.84
CA LYS A 109 18.09 0.02 2.46
C LYS A 109 18.92 -0.74 1.42
N ILE A 110 18.27 -1.25 0.37
CA ILE A 110 18.92 -2.08 -0.66
C ILE A 110 19.61 -1.23 -1.72
N TYR A 111 19.13 -0.01 -1.99
CA TYR A 111 19.72 0.88 -2.98
C TYR A 111 21.16 1.26 -2.60
N ASN A 112 21.39 1.53 -1.31
CA ASN A 112 22.73 1.80 -0.80
C ASN A 112 23.69 0.61 -0.99
N ASP A 113 23.15 -0.61 -0.99
CA ASP A 113 23.91 -1.84 -1.15
C ASP A 113 24.11 -2.24 -2.62
N PHE A 114 23.41 -1.58 -3.55
CA PHE A 114 23.38 -1.94 -4.98
C PHE A 114 24.73 -1.72 -5.67
N GLU A 115 25.52 -0.75 -5.24
CA GLU A 115 26.83 -0.49 -5.85
C GLU A 115 27.90 -1.50 -5.41
N GLU A 116 27.70 -2.18 -4.27
CA GLU A 116 28.76 -2.98 -3.62
C GLU A 116 28.50 -4.50 -3.64
N ASN A 117 27.29 -4.95 -3.96
CA ASN A 117 26.89 -6.36 -3.82
C ASN A 117 26.49 -7.01 -5.14
N ASP A 118 26.70 -8.32 -5.24
CA ASP A 118 26.19 -9.09 -6.38
C ASP A 118 24.65 -9.25 -6.33
N LEU A 119 24.07 -9.57 -7.48
CA LEU A 119 22.61 -9.67 -7.67
C LEU A 119 21.95 -10.74 -6.78
N THR A 120 22.69 -11.79 -6.42
CA THR A 120 22.19 -12.91 -5.61
C THR A 120 22.06 -12.48 -4.15
N SER A 121 23.10 -11.85 -3.62
CA SER A 121 23.13 -11.25 -2.28
C SER A 121 22.04 -10.19 -2.11
N LEU A 122 21.86 -9.32 -3.11
CA LEU A 122 20.79 -8.31 -3.10
C LEU A 122 19.39 -8.94 -3.09
N LYS A 123 19.19 -10.05 -3.81
CA LYS A 123 17.91 -10.77 -3.85
C LYS A 123 17.58 -11.41 -2.50
N GLU A 124 18.55 -12.02 -1.84
CA GLU A 124 18.37 -12.60 -0.50
C GLU A 124 18.07 -11.52 0.54
N LYS A 125 18.82 -10.41 0.52
CA LYS A 125 18.55 -9.25 1.39
C LYS A 125 17.17 -8.66 1.18
N TYR A 126 16.70 -8.58 -0.08
CA TYR A 126 15.35 -8.14 -0.41
C TYR A 126 14.28 -9.02 0.23
N LEU A 127 14.39 -10.34 0.04
CA LEU A 127 13.43 -11.30 0.61
C LEU A 127 13.39 -11.23 2.14
N HIS A 128 14.56 -11.14 2.78
CA HIS A 128 14.66 -10.98 4.22
C HIS A 128 14.00 -9.69 4.71
N SER A 129 14.31 -8.56 4.08
CA SER A 129 13.76 -7.26 4.43
C SER A 129 12.23 -7.21 4.26
N CYS A 130 11.70 -7.84 3.21
CA CYS A 130 10.26 -8.00 3.03
C CYS A 130 9.62 -8.80 4.16
N ALA A 131 10.22 -9.92 4.55
CA ALA A 131 9.73 -10.74 5.65
C ALA A 131 9.74 -9.98 6.99
N GLU A 132 10.78 -9.19 7.27
CA GLU A 132 10.85 -8.35 8.48
C GLU A 132 9.73 -7.31 8.54
N GLU A 133 9.48 -6.59 7.44
CA GLU A 133 8.43 -5.57 7.39
C GLU A 133 7.03 -6.21 7.49
N GLU A 134 6.84 -7.40 6.89
CA GLU A 134 5.59 -8.16 7.04
C GLU A 134 5.36 -8.61 8.50
N ILE A 135 6.39 -9.11 9.18
CA ILE A 135 6.33 -9.46 10.61
C ILE A 135 5.99 -8.23 11.45
N LYS A 136 6.60 -7.08 11.16
CA LYS A 136 6.32 -5.81 11.86
C LYS A 136 4.86 -5.39 11.66
N ASN A 137 4.37 -5.41 10.42
CA ASN A 137 2.97 -5.10 10.11
C ASN A 137 1.99 -6.04 10.84
N LEU A 138 2.30 -7.34 10.90
CA LEU A 138 1.49 -8.32 11.64
C LEU A 138 1.46 -8.02 13.13
N LYS A 139 2.60 -7.65 13.74
CA LYS A 139 2.67 -7.24 15.15
C LYS A 139 1.78 -6.02 15.42
N GLU A 140 1.87 -4.99 14.59
CA GLU A 140 1.03 -3.78 14.74
C GLU A 140 -0.47 -4.09 14.64
N VAL A 141 -0.86 -5.01 13.74
CA VAL A 141 -2.26 -5.45 13.60
C VAL A 141 -2.73 -6.20 14.86
N ILE A 142 -1.89 -7.07 15.42
CA ILE A 142 -2.18 -7.80 16.66
C ILE A 142 -2.34 -6.81 17.82
N GLU A 143 -1.40 -5.88 17.99
CA GLU A 143 -1.44 -4.86 19.04
C GLU A 143 -2.71 -4.00 18.95
N LYS A 144 -3.07 -3.53 17.75
CA LYS A 144 -4.33 -2.78 17.52
C LYS A 144 -5.56 -3.60 17.87
N ARG A 145 -5.59 -4.89 17.50
CA ARG A 145 -6.71 -5.78 17.80
C ARG A 145 -6.86 -6.01 19.29
N ASP A 146 -5.76 -6.20 20.01
CA ASP A 146 -5.80 -6.44 21.45
C ASP A 146 -6.14 -5.17 22.24
N LEU A 147 -5.68 -4.00 21.77
CA LEU A 147 -6.08 -2.71 22.31
C LEU A 147 -7.58 -2.46 22.16
N LEU A 148 -8.16 -2.80 21.00
CA LEU A 148 -9.61 -2.76 20.76
C LEU A 148 -10.39 -3.68 21.70
N LYS A 149 -9.90 -4.90 21.98
CA LYS A 149 -10.53 -5.81 22.95
C LYS A 149 -10.50 -5.23 24.36
N LEU A 150 -9.38 -4.65 24.79
CA LEU A 150 -9.23 -4.03 26.10
C LEU A 150 -10.18 -2.85 26.27
N GLN A 151 -10.30 -1.99 25.26
CA GLN A 151 -11.28 -0.89 25.25
C GLN A 151 -12.71 -1.39 25.39
N TYR A 152 -13.07 -2.47 24.70
CA TYR A 152 -14.39 -3.08 24.81
C TYR A 152 -14.65 -3.63 26.23
N GLN A 153 -13.67 -4.32 26.82
CA GLN A 153 -13.77 -4.84 28.19
C GLN A 153 -13.93 -3.73 29.23
N LEU A 154 -13.15 -2.65 29.13
CA LEU A 154 -13.26 -1.47 29.99
C LEU A 154 -14.67 -0.85 29.92
N LYS A 155 -15.17 -0.61 28.69
CA LYS A 155 -16.52 -0.05 28.50
C LYS A 155 -17.61 -0.97 29.05
N PHE A 156 -17.46 -2.28 28.91
CA PHE A 156 -18.37 -3.25 29.51
C PHE A 156 -18.35 -3.18 31.04
N GLN A 157 -17.17 -3.14 31.66
CA GLN A 157 -17.02 -3.01 33.11
C GLN A 157 -17.64 -1.72 33.66
N GLU A 158 -17.38 -0.57 33.02
CA GLU A 158 -18.01 0.71 33.38
C GLU A 158 -19.54 0.64 33.33
N THR A 159 -20.08 0.02 32.28
CA THR A 159 -21.53 -0.17 32.11
C THR A 159 -22.11 -1.03 33.24
N GLN A 160 -21.42 -2.10 33.65
CA GLN A 160 -21.86 -2.95 34.75
C GLN A 160 -21.79 -2.23 36.10
N LYS A 161 -20.73 -1.45 36.34
CA LYS A 161 -20.59 -0.63 37.54
C LYS A 161 -21.74 0.37 37.68
N LEU A 162 -22.05 1.12 36.60
CA LEU A 162 -23.17 2.06 36.57
C LEU A 162 -24.52 1.38 36.83
N LYS A 163 -24.75 0.19 36.27
CA LYS A 163 -25.96 -0.60 36.55
C LYS A 163 -26.06 -0.99 38.03
N HIS A 164 -24.94 -1.39 38.62
CA HIS A 164 -24.88 -1.76 40.03
C HIS A 164 -25.14 -0.55 40.95
N GLU A 165 -24.50 0.58 40.68
CA GLU A 165 -24.71 1.84 41.42
C GLU A 165 -26.17 2.31 41.32
N LYS A 166 -26.77 2.24 40.13
CA LYS A 166 -28.19 2.56 39.92
C LYS A 166 -29.10 1.63 40.74
N LYS A 167 -28.80 0.33 40.80
CA LYS A 167 -29.55 -0.63 41.62
C LYS A 167 -29.45 -0.31 43.12
N ILE A 168 -28.26 0.05 43.61
CA ILE A 168 -28.06 0.48 45.00
C ILE A 168 -28.87 1.75 45.29
N LEU A 169 -28.84 2.74 44.39
CA LEU A 169 -29.63 3.97 44.52
C LEU A 169 -31.13 3.70 44.62
N MET A 170 -31.67 2.84 43.75
CA MET A 170 -33.09 2.45 43.83
C MET A 170 -33.43 1.75 45.15
N LEU A 171 -32.56 0.84 45.61
CA LEU A 171 -32.75 0.16 46.90
C LEU A 171 -32.76 1.16 48.07
N LYS A 172 -31.83 2.13 48.08
CA LYS A 172 -31.79 3.19 49.11
C LYS A 172 -33.04 4.07 49.09
N GLN A 173 -33.58 4.39 47.90
CA GLN A 173 -34.82 5.16 47.77
C GLN A 173 -36.05 4.37 48.28
N ASN A 174 -36.10 3.06 48.04
CA ASN A 174 -37.20 2.21 48.50
C ASN A 174 -37.21 2.01 50.02
N VAL A 175 -36.04 2.00 50.68
CA VAL A 175 -35.95 1.90 52.16
C VAL A 175 -36.43 3.18 52.86
N GLY A 176 -36.39 4.34 52.19
CA GLY A 176 -36.93 5.60 52.70
C GLY A 176 -38.46 5.73 52.57
N GLN A 177 -39.14 4.81 51.89
CA GLN A 177 -40.58 4.88 51.60
C GLN A 177 -41.42 3.80 52.30
N THR A 178 -40.85 2.95 53.14
CA THR A 178 -41.65 2.03 53.97
C THR A 178 -42.52 2.85 54.93
N PRO A 179 -43.87 2.84 54.77
CA PRO A 179 -44.74 3.50 55.73
C PRO A 179 -44.65 2.72 57.05
N LEU A 180 -44.43 3.42 58.15
CA LEU A 180 -44.75 2.88 59.47
C LEU A 180 -46.26 2.61 59.47
N SER A 181 -46.66 1.35 59.25
CA SER A 181 -48.03 0.93 59.52
C SER A 181 -48.22 0.98 61.03
N ASN A 182 -48.74 2.11 61.53
CA ASN A 182 -49.27 2.20 62.88
C ASN A 182 -50.53 1.32 62.92
N GLY A 183 -50.35 0.07 63.32
CA GLY A 183 -51.41 -0.83 63.74
C GLY A 183 -51.90 -0.40 65.12
N SER A 184 -53.19 -0.07 65.16
CA SER A 184 -53.98 0.27 66.35
C SER A 184 -54.16 -0.91 67.30
#